data_AF-A0A660MKW2-F1
#
_entry.id   AF-A0A660MKW2-F1
#
_cell.length_a   1.000
_cell.length_b   1.000
_cell.length_c   1.000
_cell.angle_alpha   90.00
_cell.angle_beta   90.00
_cell.angle_gamma   90.00
#
_symmetry.space_group_name_H-M   'P 1'
#
loop_
_entity.id
_entity.type
_entity.pdbx_description
1 polymer ?
#
loop_
_entity_poly.entity_id
_entity_poly.type
_entity_poly.pdbx_seq_one_letter_code
_entity_poly.pdbx_strand_id
1 'polypeptide(L)'
;MIRKPLTLALILAATTAAAAPLPLADNLPAGKDGALSYIGKESKTTAPLALTLKPEGGATVATIPQGGKVTALISDGKGHTLVANHFGLTGWAQPATAADDNDDFPALEKSELREKGGDPIFNLRYLPTLGKATQETYYLDDNGKQHQGTPPEGKPEEASPYYEVYDHLLDTALKAGGATYRIDCSTGMSDDFYCLFQPAGAARDDAATLSGRDYYLPGNGYVYTDYDDSGSSYYRKRQKWALDGKTFKEVAQPYYYLGLDSTYHGNYENKDAPLTLTDDSGKKVATLKAGDKLTLLLADAGYDCPANARIGNENDPICTEARLLIKTADGTLGWLLLDYSKDAPSIDGLHPLAG
;
A
#
# COMPACT_ATOMS: atom_id res chain seq x y z
N MET A 1 58.68 38.87 27.15
CA MET A 1 57.21 38.95 27.00
C MET A 1 56.75 37.69 26.29
N ILE A 2 56.06 36.79 26.98
CA ILE A 2 55.55 35.53 26.43
C ILE A 2 54.06 35.72 26.19
N ARG A 3 53.61 35.73 24.92
CA ARG A 3 52.19 35.70 24.56
C ARG A 3 51.82 34.26 24.22
N LYS A 4 51.02 33.61 25.08
CA LYS A 4 50.36 32.34 24.77
C LYS A 4 49.19 32.58 23.82
N PRO A 5 48.99 31.76 22.78
CA PRO A 5 47.73 31.76 22.04
C PRO A 5 46.67 31.03 22.87
N LEU A 6 45.51 31.67 23.04
CA LEU A 6 44.33 31.10 23.67
C LEU A 6 43.55 30.35 22.58
N THR A 7 43.64 29.02 22.56
CA THR A 7 42.84 28.20 21.64
C THR A 7 41.45 28.02 22.25
N LEU A 8 40.46 28.73 21.71
CA LEU A 8 39.06 28.60 22.11
C LEU A 8 38.47 27.38 21.38
N ALA A 9 38.29 26.26 22.09
CA ALA A 9 37.61 25.08 21.56
C ALA A 9 36.09 25.35 21.55
N LEU A 10 35.51 25.50 20.35
CA LEU A 10 34.07 25.59 20.14
C LEU A 10 33.50 24.18 20.22
N ILE A 11 32.86 23.82 21.34
CA ILE A 11 32.11 22.57 21.47
C ILE A 11 30.75 22.80 20.81
N LEU A 12 30.55 22.28 19.60
CA LEU A 12 29.21 22.14 19.02
C LEU A 12 28.46 21.08 19.85
N ALA A 13 27.63 21.54 20.79
CA ALA A 13 26.57 20.69 21.31
C ALA A 13 25.57 20.46 20.18
N ALA A 14 25.58 19.26 19.60
CA ALA A 14 24.49 18.80 18.76
C ALA A 14 23.26 18.64 19.65
N THR A 15 22.45 19.70 19.76
CA THR A 15 21.10 19.58 20.31
C THR A 15 20.33 18.71 19.35
N THR A 16 20.10 17.44 19.70
CA THR A 16 19.07 16.63 19.06
C THR A 16 17.76 17.38 19.25
N ALA A 17 17.28 18.06 18.21
CA ALA A 17 16.00 18.74 18.26
C ALA A 17 14.95 17.67 18.62
N ALA A 18 14.36 17.80 19.80
CA ALA A 18 13.24 16.94 20.16
C ALA A 18 12.14 17.15 19.10
N ALA A 19 11.62 16.06 18.54
CA ALA A 19 10.53 16.13 17.58
C ALA A 19 9.38 16.97 18.15
N ALA A 20 8.81 17.85 17.32
CA ALA A 20 7.69 18.68 17.73
C ALA A 20 6.51 17.78 18.17
N PRO A 21 5.75 18.17 19.22
CA PRO A 21 4.61 17.38 19.66
C PRO A 21 3.61 17.21 18.52
N LEU A 22 3.14 15.98 18.33
CA LEU A 22 2.19 15.66 17.27
C LEU A 22 0.81 16.27 17.60
N PRO A 23 0.09 16.81 16.61
CA PRO A 23 -1.24 17.36 16.80
C PRO A 23 -2.28 16.24 16.90
N LEU A 24 -2.24 15.46 17.99
CA LEU A 24 -3.17 14.37 18.29
C LEU A 24 -3.99 14.68 19.53
N ALA A 25 -5.24 14.21 19.56
CA ALA A 25 -6.14 14.39 20.70
C ALA A 25 -5.72 13.55 21.91
N ASP A 26 -5.04 12.43 21.65
CA ASP A 26 -4.56 11.51 22.65
C ASP A 26 -3.09 11.69 22.97
N ASN A 27 -2.76 11.60 24.26
CA ASN A 27 -1.38 11.38 24.67
C ASN A 27 -0.95 9.98 24.23
N LEU A 28 0.20 9.92 23.56
CA LEU A 28 0.88 8.69 23.20
C LEU A 28 1.88 8.30 24.31
N PRO A 29 2.10 7.00 24.55
CA PRO A 29 3.14 6.57 25.47
C PRO A 29 4.51 7.05 24.99
N ALA A 30 5.40 7.39 25.92
CA ALA A 30 6.77 7.72 25.60
C ALA A 30 7.47 6.51 24.96
N GLY A 31 8.27 6.75 23.92
CA GLY A 31 9.11 5.72 23.33
C GLY A 31 10.14 5.20 24.33
N LYS A 32 10.61 3.97 24.12
CA LYS A 32 11.70 3.38 24.90
C LYS A 32 13.02 3.75 24.23
N ASP A 33 13.95 4.38 24.96
CA ASP A 33 15.24 4.93 24.49
C ASP A 33 15.85 4.21 23.27
N GLY A 34 15.53 4.70 22.06
CA GLY A 34 16.06 4.22 20.78
C GLY A 34 15.58 2.84 20.29
N ALA A 35 14.63 2.19 20.96
CA ALA A 35 14.06 0.90 20.56
C ALA A 35 12.65 1.06 19.99
N LEU A 36 12.35 0.30 18.93
CA LEU A 36 11.00 0.23 18.38
C LEU A 36 10.03 -0.30 19.45
N SER A 37 8.93 0.41 19.65
CA SER A 37 7.88 0.02 20.59
C SER A 37 6.50 0.15 19.98
N TYR A 38 5.70 -0.90 20.12
CA TYR A 38 4.31 -0.92 19.67
C TYR A 38 3.45 0.03 20.51
N ILE A 39 2.58 0.78 19.84
CA ILE A 39 1.60 1.69 20.45
C ILE A 39 0.19 1.14 20.21
N GLY A 40 -0.21 0.97 18.95
CA GLY A 40 -1.51 0.41 18.57
C GLY A 40 -2.72 1.23 19.04
N LYS A 41 -2.59 2.56 19.09
CA LYS A 41 -3.63 3.45 19.65
C LYS A 41 -4.29 4.28 18.57
N GLU A 42 -5.61 4.16 18.46
CA GLU A 42 -6.43 5.06 17.64
C GLU A 42 -6.48 6.46 18.27
N SER A 43 -6.51 7.49 17.42
CA SER A 43 -6.70 8.87 17.84
C SER A 43 -7.31 9.71 16.71
N LYS A 44 -7.46 11.01 16.97
CA LYS A 44 -7.84 12.01 15.98
C LYS A 44 -6.84 13.15 15.96
N THR A 45 -6.65 13.75 14.80
CA THR A 45 -5.81 14.93 14.66
C THR A 45 -6.50 16.17 15.27
N THR A 46 -5.75 17.03 15.94
CA THR A 46 -6.21 18.33 16.47
C THR A 46 -5.83 19.51 15.58
N ALA A 47 -4.92 19.29 14.64
CA ALA A 47 -4.53 20.18 13.56
C ALA A 47 -4.05 19.32 12.37
N PRO A 48 -3.83 19.88 11.17
CA PRO A 48 -3.31 19.13 10.04
C PRO A 48 -2.05 18.31 10.37
N LEU A 49 -2.01 17.08 9.87
CA LEU A 49 -0.90 16.13 10.06
C LEU A 49 -0.42 15.63 8.70
N ALA A 50 0.89 15.61 8.49
CA ALA A 50 1.53 14.96 7.36
C ALA A 50 2.14 13.63 7.79
N LEU A 51 2.01 12.61 6.94
CA LEU A 51 2.75 11.36 7.02
C LEU A 51 3.87 11.41 6.00
N THR A 52 5.10 11.21 6.42
CA THR A 52 6.30 11.34 5.59
C THR A 52 7.06 10.04 5.44
N LEU A 53 7.85 9.92 4.37
CA LEU A 53 8.57 8.69 4.05
C LEU A 53 9.65 8.33 5.08
N LYS A 54 10.28 9.30 5.73
CA LYS A 54 11.33 9.05 6.74
C LYS A 54 11.02 9.76 8.05
N PRO A 55 11.57 9.29 9.19
CA PRO A 55 11.33 9.92 10.50
C PRO A 55 11.60 11.42 10.51
N GLU A 56 12.69 11.85 9.88
CA GLU A 56 13.14 13.23 9.78
C GLU A 56 12.38 14.08 8.74
N GLY A 57 11.40 13.50 8.04
CA GLY A 57 10.67 14.13 6.93
C GLY A 57 11.07 13.56 5.56
N GLY A 58 10.67 14.23 4.49
CA GLY A 58 10.89 13.78 3.11
C GLY A 58 9.62 13.86 2.29
N ALA A 59 9.48 12.99 1.30
CA ALA A 59 8.26 12.92 0.49
C ALA A 59 7.03 12.69 1.37
N THR A 60 5.98 13.46 1.11
CA THR A 60 4.69 13.31 1.78
C THR A 60 3.97 12.10 1.22
N VAL A 61 3.65 11.15 2.09
CA VAL A 61 2.85 9.97 1.78
C VAL A 61 1.37 10.34 1.79
N ALA A 62 0.93 10.93 2.91
CA ALA A 62 -0.46 11.32 3.12
C ALA A 62 -0.55 12.60 3.93
N THR A 63 -1.62 13.35 3.75
CA THR A 63 -2.00 14.51 4.54
C THR A 63 -3.36 14.27 5.15
N ILE A 64 -3.53 14.64 6.42
CA ILE A 64 -4.73 14.35 7.21
C ILE A 64 -5.23 15.68 7.78
N PRO A 65 -6.49 16.06 7.55
CA PRO A 65 -7.04 17.32 8.05
C PRO A 65 -7.27 17.23 9.55
N GLN A 66 -7.56 18.37 10.19
CA GLN A 66 -8.02 18.39 11.58
C GLN A 66 -9.28 17.54 11.74
N GLY A 67 -9.33 16.71 12.80
CA GLY A 67 -10.43 15.79 13.09
C GLY A 67 -10.33 14.45 12.36
N GLY A 68 -9.39 14.30 11.43
CA GLY A 68 -9.13 13.06 10.72
C GLY A 68 -8.69 11.94 11.66
N LYS A 69 -9.07 10.70 11.31
CA LYS A 69 -8.77 9.51 12.13
C LYS A 69 -7.40 8.96 11.80
N VAL A 70 -6.68 8.54 12.84
CA VAL A 70 -5.35 7.94 12.73
C VAL A 70 -5.16 6.80 13.72
N THR A 71 -4.24 5.90 13.42
CA THR A 71 -3.74 4.90 14.37
C THR A 71 -2.24 5.09 14.55
N ALA A 72 -1.82 5.44 15.76
CA ALA A 72 -0.40 5.45 16.14
C ALA A 72 0.08 4.01 16.30
N LEU A 73 1.01 3.58 15.43
CA LEU A 73 1.44 2.18 15.34
C LEU A 73 2.67 1.92 16.19
N ILE A 74 3.74 2.69 15.96
CA ILE A 74 5.08 2.42 16.50
C ILE A 74 5.76 3.73 16.88
N SER A 75 6.47 3.76 18.00
CA SER A 75 7.50 4.76 18.28
C SER A 75 8.88 4.20 17.96
N ASP A 76 9.76 5.01 17.37
CA ASP A 76 11.17 4.67 17.12
C ASP A 76 12.08 4.85 18.35
N GLY A 77 11.53 5.30 19.48
CA GLY A 77 12.30 5.60 20.68
C GLY A 77 13.18 6.85 20.58
N LYS A 78 13.13 7.58 19.45
CA LYS A 78 13.88 8.84 19.20
C LYS A 78 12.95 10.05 19.05
N GLY A 79 11.67 9.86 19.33
CA GLY A 79 10.65 10.92 19.31
C GLY A 79 9.78 10.92 18.06
N HIS A 80 9.98 10.00 17.11
CA HIS A 80 9.13 9.87 15.93
C HIS A 80 8.09 8.77 16.15
N THR A 81 6.93 8.96 15.52
CA THR A 81 5.83 8.00 15.56
C THR A 81 5.42 7.65 14.15
N LEU A 82 5.40 6.35 13.84
CA LEU A 82 4.79 5.83 12.63
C LEU A 82 3.28 5.73 12.85
N VAL A 83 2.52 6.28 11.92
CA VAL A 83 1.05 6.38 11.97
C VAL A 83 0.45 5.83 10.69
N ALA A 84 -0.72 5.20 10.81
CA ALA A 84 -1.61 4.91 9.68
C ALA A 84 -2.79 5.90 9.65
N ASN A 85 -3.17 6.37 8.46
CA ASN A 85 -4.43 7.11 8.28
C ASN A 85 -5.65 6.15 8.24
N HIS A 86 -6.86 6.69 8.09
CA HIS A 86 -8.09 5.89 8.04
C HIS A 86 -8.13 4.87 6.88
N PHE A 87 -7.46 5.16 5.76
CA PHE A 87 -7.35 4.24 4.63
C PHE A 87 -6.32 3.14 4.89
N GLY A 88 -5.33 3.39 5.75
CA GLY A 88 -4.24 2.46 6.05
C GLY A 88 -2.91 2.79 5.37
N LEU A 89 -2.76 3.98 4.77
CA LEU A 89 -1.45 4.47 4.36
C LEU A 89 -0.60 4.76 5.58
N THR A 90 0.66 4.35 5.57
CA THR A 90 1.57 4.60 6.70
C THR A 90 2.61 5.66 6.39
N GLY A 91 3.03 6.38 7.44
CA GLY A 91 4.21 7.22 7.37
C GLY A 91 4.57 7.82 8.73
N TRP A 92 5.72 8.48 8.76
CA TRP A 92 6.23 9.14 9.96
C TRP A 92 5.51 10.46 10.15
N ALA A 93 4.81 10.58 11.28
CA ALA A 93 3.91 11.69 11.56
C ALA A 93 4.70 12.99 11.83
N GLN A 94 4.25 14.06 11.19
CA GLN A 94 4.81 15.41 11.30
C GLN A 94 3.66 16.43 11.35
N PRO A 95 3.75 17.50 12.14
CA PRO A 95 2.79 18.60 12.05
C PRO A 95 2.77 19.19 10.63
N ALA A 96 1.58 19.49 10.11
CA ALA A 96 1.41 20.17 8.82
C ALA A 96 0.73 21.52 8.99
N THR A 97 0.95 22.42 8.03
CA THR A 97 0.35 23.78 8.03
C THR A 97 -0.93 23.86 7.20
N ALA A 98 -1.20 22.89 6.35
CA ALA A 98 -2.38 22.82 5.48
C ALA A 98 -2.77 21.36 5.22
N ALA A 99 -4.02 21.16 4.78
CA ALA A 99 -4.57 19.85 4.43
C ALA A 99 -5.54 19.94 3.24
N ASP A 100 -5.20 20.79 2.26
CA ASP A 100 -5.90 20.79 0.98
C ASP A 100 -5.64 19.46 0.26
N ASP A 101 -6.63 18.96 -0.49
CA ASP A 101 -6.53 17.69 -1.22
C ASP A 101 -6.05 16.52 -0.33
N ASN A 102 -6.53 16.48 0.91
CA ASN A 102 -6.09 15.51 1.91
C ASN A 102 -6.58 14.08 1.62
N ASP A 103 -6.01 13.14 2.39
CA ASP A 103 -6.26 11.71 2.34
C ASP A 103 -7.32 11.26 3.38
N ASP A 104 -8.27 12.14 3.75
CA ASP A 104 -9.48 11.79 4.50
C ASP A 104 -10.66 11.79 3.54
N PHE A 105 -11.15 10.59 3.20
CA PHE A 105 -12.07 10.45 2.08
C PHE A 105 -13.44 11.02 2.44
N PRO A 106 -14.07 11.80 1.54
CA PRO A 106 -15.47 12.13 1.68
C PRO A 106 -16.34 10.87 1.52
N ALA A 107 -17.65 11.01 1.71
CA ALA A 107 -18.57 9.94 1.35
C ALA A 107 -18.48 9.64 -0.16
N LEU A 108 -18.12 8.41 -0.50
CA LEU A 108 -17.98 7.95 -1.88
C LEU A 108 -19.19 7.10 -2.28
N GLU A 109 -19.65 7.28 -3.51
CA GLU A 109 -20.59 6.37 -4.18
C GLU A 109 -19.84 5.18 -4.78
N LYS A 110 -20.58 4.16 -5.19
CA LYS A 110 -20.02 2.91 -5.70
C LYS A 110 -20.46 2.66 -7.15
N SER A 111 -19.51 2.22 -7.96
CA SER A 111 -19.74 1.54 -9.24
C SER A 111 -19.09 0.16 -9.16
N GLU A 112 -19.86 -0.89 -9.35
CA GLU A 112 -19.40 -2.26 -9.13
C GLU A 112 -19.80 -3.14 -10.31
N LEU A 113 -18.87 -3.99 -10.75
CA LEU A 113 -19.17 -5.11 -11.62
C LEU A 113 -19.30 -6.37 -10.76
N ARG A 114 -20.41 -7.10 -10.90
CA ARG A 114 -20.68 -8.32 -10.13
C ARG A 114 -21.24 -9.41 -11.02
N GLU A 115 -20.80 -10.63 -10.78
CA GLU A 115 -21.57 -11.79 -11.21
C GLU A 115 -22.81 -11.95 -10.33
N LYS A 116 -23.86 -12.56 -10.89
CA LYS A 116 -25.14 -12.73 -10.19
C LYS A 116 -24.95 -13.63 -8.95
N GLY A 117 -25.03 -13.03 -7.77
CA GLY A 117 -24.93 -13.73 -6.49
C GLY A 117 -23.50 -14.00 -6.01
N GLY A 118 -22.49 -13.43 -6.69
CA GLY A 118 -21.08 -13.52 -6.31
C GLY A 118 -20.52 -12.24 -5.69
N ASP A 119 -19.24 -12.32 -5.35
CA ASP A 119 -18.42 -11.18 -4.94
C ASP A 119 -18.21 -10.21 -6.12
N PRO A 120 -17.95 -8.91 -5.86
CA PRO A 120 -17.69 -7.97 -6.95
C PRO A 120 -16.38 -8.33 -7.65
N ILE A 121 -16.44 -8.37 -8.98
CA ILE A 121 -15.27 -8.46 -9.85
C ILE A 121 -14.46 -7.18 -9.71
N PHE A 122 -15.13 -6.03 -9.85
CA PHE A 122 -14.58 -4.69 -9.66
C PHE A 122 -15.42 -3.88 -8.68
N ASN A 123 -14.76 -3.03 -7.90
CA ASN A 123 -15.38 -2.12 -6.94
C ASN A 123 -14.70 -0.76 -7.01
N LEU A 124 -15.32 0.18 -7.71
CA LEU A 124 -14.85 1.54 -7.84
C LEU A 124 -15.67 2.43 -6.91
N ARG A 125 -14.99 3.15 -6.02
CA ARG A 125 -15.60 4.13 -5.12
C ARG A 125 -15.22 5.53 -5.56
N TYR A 126 -16.19 6.38 -5.86
CA TYR A 126 -15.93 7.69 -6.46
C TYR A 126 -16.67 8.80 -5.74
N LEU A 127 -16.13 10.01 -5.82
CA LEU A 127 -16.82 11.22 -5.36
C LEU A 127 -17.93 11.61 -6.36
N PRO A 128 -19.23 11.51 -6.01
CA PRO A 128 -20.33 11.70 -6.97
C PRO A 128 -20.46 13.11 -7.54
N THR A 129 -19.84 14.11 -6.93
CA THR A 129 -19.81 15.46 -7.50
C THR A 129 -18.84 15.59 -8.68
N LEU A 130 -17.98 14.59 -8.92
CA LEU A 130 -16.99 14.58 -9.99
C LEU A 130 -17.26 13.55 -11.10
N GLY A 131 -18.22 12.66 -10.90
CA GLY A 131 -18.44 11.54 -11.80
C GLY A 131 -19.77 10.84 -11.60
N LYS A 132 -20.00 9.82 -12.42
CA LYS A 132 -21.21 8.99 -12.40
C LYS A 132 -20.88 7.56 -12.79
N ALA A 133 -21.50 6.60 -12.12
CA ALA A 133 -21.42 5.20 -12.51
C ALA A 133 -22.03 4.98 -13.91
N THR A 134 -21.45 4.04 -14.63
CA THR A 134 -21.90 3.55 -15.93
C THR A 134 -21.90 2.02 -15.92
N GLN A 135 -22.50 1.40 -16.94
CA GLN A 135 -22.41 -0.04 -17.10
C GLN A 135 -22.59 -0.41 -18.57
N GLU A 136 -21.47 -0.45 -19.30
CA GLU A 136 -21.43 -0.86 -20.70
C GLU A 136 -20.34 -1.90 -20.89
N THR A 137 -20.68 -3.06 -21.42
CA THR A 137 -19.71 -4.10 -21.78
C THR A 137 -19.42 -4.04 -23.27
N TYR A 138 -18.15 -4.14 -23.64
CA TYR A 138 -17.69 -4.22 -25.02
C TYR A 138 -16.47 -5.13 -25.14
N TYR A 139 -16.12 -5.56 -26.35
CA TYR A 139 -14.90 -6.31 -26.60
C TYR A 139 -14.16 -5.78 -27.83
N LEU A 140 -12.86 -6.01 -27.89
CA LEU A 140 -12.06 -5.77 -29.09
C LEU A 140 -11.89 -7.08 -29.86
N ASP A 141 -12.05 -7.04 -31.18
CA ASP A 141 -11.65 -8.15 -32.06
C ASP A 141 -10.13 -8.18 -32.30
N ASP A 142 -9.65 -9.21 -33.00
CA ASP A 142 -8.22 -9.40 -33.32
C ASP A 142 -7.58 -8.21 -34.07
N ASN A 143 -8.38 -7.34 -34.69
CA ASN A 143 -7.90 -6.13 -35.37
C ASN A 143 -7.99 -4.87 -34.49
N GLY A 144 -8.32 -5.02 -33.20
CA GLY A 144 -8.54 -3.92 -32.27
C GLY A 144 -9.84 -3.16 -32.50
N LYS A 145 -10.77 -3.67 -33.32
CA LYS A 145 -12.05 -3.00 -33.55
C LYS A 145 -13.00 -3.33 -32.41
N GLN A 146 -13.63 -2.28 -31.88
CA GLN A 146 -14.60 -2.40 -30.80
C GLN A 146 -15.97 -2.89 -31.29
N HIS A 147 -16.55 -3.82 -30.52
CA HIS A 147 -17.90 -4.34 -30.67
C HIS A 147 -18.64 -4.26 -29.33
N GLN A 148 -19.92 -3.90 -29.36
CA GLN A 148 -20.73 -3.76 -28.15
C GLN A 148 -21.23 -5.13 -27.66
N GLY A 149 -21.36 -5.30 -26.35
CA GLY A 149 -21.83 -6.52 -25.71
C GLY A 149 -20.71 -7.52 -25.42
N THR A 150 -21.09 -8.79 -25.25
CA THR A 150 -20.16 -9.89 -24.99
C THR A 150 -19.66 -10.51 -26.30
N PRO A 151 -18.45 -11.09 -26.32
CA PRO A 151 -17.95 -11.79 -27.50
C PRO A 151 -18.84 -12.96 -27.94
N PRO A 152 -18.84 -13.33 -29.23
CA PRO A 152 -19.56 -14.51 -29.70
C PRO A 152 -18.97 -15.79 -29.10
N GLU A 153 -19.84 -16.77 -28.83
CA GLU A 153 -19.39 -18.09 -28.38
C GLU A 153 -18.49 -18.75 -29.45
N GLY A 154 -17.39 -19.35 -28.99
CA GLY A 154 -16.49 -20.12 -29.84
C GLY A 154 -17.20 -21.35 -30.44
N LYS A 155 -16.76 -21.79 -31.63
CA LYS A 155 -17.28 -23.04 -32.20
C LYS A 155 -16.58 -24.24 -31.53
N PRO A 156 -17.30 -25.35 -31.24
CA PRO A 156 -16.73 -26.50 -30.52
C PRO A 156 -15.49 -27.14 -31.15
N GLU A 157 -15.30 -27.00 -32.46
CA GLU A 157 -14.23 -27.65 -33.23
C GLU A 157 -13.11 -26.69 -33.64
N GLU A 158 -13.19 -25.42 -33.25
CA GLU A 158 -12.21 -24.37 -33.56
C GLU A 158 -11.59 -23.86 -32.25
N ALA A 159 -10.33 -23.42 -32.30
CA ALA A 159 -9.78 -22.64 -31.20
C ALA A 159 -10.64 -21.37 -31.05
N SER A 160 -11.16 -21.12 -29.84
CA SER A 160 -11.89 -19.89 -29.58
C SER A 160 -10.99 -18.69 -29.84
N PRO A 161 -11.39 -17.72 -30.68
CA PRO A 161 -10.66 -16.48 -30.81
C PRO A 161 -10.59 -15.77 -29.46
N TYR A 162 -9.45 -15.16 -29.20
CA TYR A 162 -9.26 -14.38 -27.98
C TYR A 162 -9.93 -13.02 -28.17
N TYR A 163 -10.76 -12.63 -27.20
CA TYR A 163 -11.35 -11.31 -27.15
C TYR A 163 -11.04 -10.69 -25.80
N GLU A 164 -10.40 -9.53 -25.82
CA GLU A 164 -10.24 -8.74 -24.61
C GLU A 164 -11.57 -8.01 -24.34
N VAL A 165 -12.18 -8.32 -23.21
CA VAL A 165 -13.47 -7.76 -22.78
C VAL A 165 -13.24 -6.61 -21.83
N TYR A 166 -14.01 -5.54 -21.99
CA TYR A 166 -13.97 -4.35 -21.17
C TYR A 166 -15.37 -4.01 -20.64
N ASP A 167 -15.41 -3.60 -19.39
CA ASP A 167 -16.57 -3.00 -18.75
C ASP A 167 -16.28 -1.53 -18.46
N HIS A 168 -17.04 -0.65 -19.10
CA HIS A 168 -17.04 0.77 -18.78
C HIS A 168 -17.88 1.00 -17.53
N LEU A 169 -17.20 1.29 -16.41
CA LEU A 169 -17.81 1.34 -15.09
C LEU A 169 -17.98 2.76 -14.54
N LEU A 170 -17.18 3.73 -15.00
CA LEU A 170 -17.17 5.06 -14.38
C LEU A 170 -16.68 6.13 -15.34
N ASP A 171 -17.45 7.22 -15.47
CA ASP A 171 -16.94 8.49 -15.97
C ASP A 171 -16.68 9.41 -14.77
N THR A 172 -15.45 9.91 -14.59
CA THR A 172 -15.12 10.78 -13.45
C THR A 172 -13.89 11.65 -13.67
N ALA A 173 -13.74 12.71 -12.87
CA ALA A 173 -12.49 13.44 -12.74
C ALA A 173 -11.75 13.05 -11.45
N LEU A 174 -10.42 13.04 -11.48
CA LEU A 174 -9.61 12.75 -10.28
C LEU A 174 -9.63 13.89 -9.25
N LYS A 175 -9.94 15.12 -9.68
CA LYS A 175 -10.14 16.29 -8.83
C LYS A 175 -11.06 17.33 -9.47
N ALA A 176 -11.59 18.24 -8.66
CA ALA A 176 -12.38 19.36 -9.15
C ALA A 176 -11.61 20.20 -10.19
N GLY A 177 -12.28 20.52 -11.31
CA GLY A 177 -11.69 21.27 -12.43
C GLY A 177 -10.63 20.50 -13.23
N GLY A 178 -10.40 19.21 -12.94
CA GLY A 178 -9.52 18.34 -13.71
C GLY A 178 -10.16 17.79 -14.99
N ALA A 179 -9.36 17.05 -15.76
CA ALA A 179 -9.87 16.29 -16.90
C ALA A 179 -10.81 15.16 -16.43
N THR A 180 -11.82 14.88 -17.24
CA THR A 180 -12.69 13.71 -17.07
C THR A 180 -12.04 12.51 -17.75
N TYR A 181 -12.14 11.35 -17.11
CA TYR A 181 -11.67 10.07 -17.57
C TYR A 181 -12.86 9.12 -17.73
N ARG A 182 -12.84 8.39 -18.84
CA ARG A 182 -13.62 7.17 -19.03
C ARG A 182 -12.82 6.03 -18.41
N ILE A 183 -13.39 5.33 -17.45
CA ILE A 183 -12.75 4.21 -16.76
C ILE A 183 -13.35 2.91 -17.28
N ASP A 184 -12.51 2.15 -17.99
CA ASP A 184 -12.83 0.85 -18.57
C ASP A 184 -12.00 -0.22 -17.87
N CYS A 185 -12.62 -1.25 -17.29
CA CYS A 185 -11.95 -2.29 -16.54
C CYS A 185 -11.99 -3.62 -17.29
N SER A 186 -10.95 -4.43 -17.13
CA SER A 186 -10.86 -5.76 -17.71
C SER A 186 -10.25 -6.74 -16.73
N THR A 187 -10.76 -7.96 -16.75
CA THR A 187 -10.19 -9.09 -15.98
C THR A 187 -8.88 -9.58 -16.58
N GLY A 188 -8.48 -9.09 -17.75
CA GLY A 188 -7.25 -9.50 -18.43
C GLY A 188 -7.21 -10.97 -18.79
N MET A 189 -6.04 -11.43 -19.25
CA MET A 189 -5.74 -12.87 -19.27
C MET A 189 -5.34 -13.32 -17.87
N SER A 190 -5.62 -14.58 -17.54
CA SER A 190 -5.18 -15.20 -16.27
C SER A 190 -5.59 -14.45 -15.00
N ASP A 191 -6.73 -13.75 -15.02
CA ASP A 191 -7.22 -12.94 -13.90
C ASP A 191 -6.30 -11.75 -13.52
N ASP A 192 -5.56 -11.21 -14.49
CA ASP A 192 -4.80 -9.96 -14.35
C ASP A 192 -5.74 -8.75 -14.36
N PHE A 193 -6.47 -8.51 -13.27
CA PHE A 193 -7.44 -7.41 -13.19
C PHE A 193 -6.78 -6.02 -13.28
N TYR A 194 -7.30 -5.17 -14.17
CA TYR A 194 -6.88 -3.77 -14.29
C TYR A 194 -8.01 -2.85 -14.77
N CYS A 195 -7.81 -1.55 -14.58
CA CYS A 195 -8.62 -0.52 -15.20
C CYS A 195 -7.77 0.47 -16.01
N LEU A 196 -8.32 0.90 -17.14
CA LEU A 196 -7.80 1.93 -18.02
C LEU A 196 -8.44 3.27 -17.65
N PHE A 197 -7.62 4.30 -17.51
CA PHE A 197 -8.02 5.68 -17.25
C PHE A 197 -7.84 6.48 -18.54
N GLN A 198 -8.84 6.42 -19.42
CA GLN A 198 -8.80 7.08 -20.71
C GLN A 198 -9.29 8.53 -20.59
N PRO A 199 -8.45 9.54 -20.88
CA PRO A 199 -8.91 10.92 -20.91
C PRO A 199 -10.04 11.11 -21.92
N ALA A 200 -11.05 11.91 -21.59
CA ALA A 200 -12.16 12.21 -22.49
C ALA A 200 -11.64 12.75 -23.84
N GLY A 201 -12.02 12.09 -24.94
CA GLY A 201 -11.61 12.46 -26.30
C GLY A 201 -10.21 12.00 -26.72
N ALA A 202 -9.45 11.30 -25.87
CA ALA A 202 -8.18 10.68 -26.25
C ALA A 202 -8.38 9.30 -26.88
N ALA A 203 -7.38 8.80 -27.61
CA ALA A 203 -7.37 7.41 -28.08
C ALA A 203 -7.17 6.45 -26.90
N ARG A 204 -7.65 5.21 -27.02
CA ARG A 204 -7.55 4.23 -25.93
C ARG A 204 -6.11 3.83 -25.62
N ASP A 205 -5.26 3.73 -26.64
CA ASP A 205 -3.83 3.42 -26.49
C ASP A 205 -3.06 4.51 -25.72
N ASP A 206 -3.70 5.66 -25.46
CA ASP A 206 -3.16 6.74 -24.62
C ASP A 206 -3.60 6.64 -23.16
N ALA A 207 -4.47 5.68 -22.81
CA ALA A 207 -4.98 5.51 -21.45
C ALA A 207 -3.90 5.00 -20.51
N ALA A 208 -3.90 5.52 -19.28
CA ALA A 208 -3.06 4.98 -18.22
C ALA A 208 -3.70 3.71 -17.65
N THR A 209 -2.91 2.67 -17.46
CA THR A 209 -3.36 1.40 -16.87
C THR A 209 -2.99 1.34 -15.40
N LEU A 210 -3.91 0.87 -14.56
CA LEU A 210 -3.65 0.56 -13.16
C LEU A 210 -4.24 -0.80 -12.82
N SER A 211 -3.43 -1.69 -12.26
CA SER A 211 -3.87 -3.01 -11.81
C SER A 211 -4.63 -2.95 -10.49
N GLY A 212 -5.59 -3.86 -10.31
CA GLY A 212 -6.39 -3.99 -9.09
C GLY A 212 -7.86 -4.21 -9.35
N ARG A 213 -8.61 -4.41 -8.26
CA ARG A 213 -10.06 -4.66 -8.27
C ARG A 213 -10.84 -3.62 -7.46
N ASP A 214 -10.27 -3.18 -6.33
CA ASP A 214 -10.84 -2.16 -5.46
C ASP A 214 -10.12 -0.82 -5.65
N TYR A 215 -10.85 0.17 -6.15
CA TYR A 215 -10.36 1.52 -6.45
C TYR A 215 -11.13 2.56 -5.65
N TYR A 216 -10.42 3.59 -5.20
CA TYR A 216 -11.01 4.74 -4.50
C TYR A 216 -10.53 6.02 -5.18
N LEU A 217 -11.47 6.87 -5.56
CA LEU A 217 -11.26 8.13 -6.26
C LEU A 217 -11.94 9.24 -5.45
N PRO A 218 -11.28 9.73 -4.38
CA PRO A 218 -11.89 10.65 -3.44
C PRO A 218 -11.98 12.09 -3.95
N GLY A 219 -11.42 12.39 -5.13
CA GLY A 219 -11.47 13.72 -5.73
C GLY A 219 -10.33 14.66 -5.33
N ASN A 220 -9.24 14.13 -4.77
CA ASN A 220 -8.06 14.88 -4.34
C ASN A 220 -6.88 14.79 -5.33
N GLY A 221 -7.12 14.27 -6.53
CA GLY A 221 -6.12 14.14 -7.61
C GLY A 221 -5.37 12.81 -7.65
N TYR A 222 -5.63 11.90 -6.70
CA TYR A 222 -5.01 10.57 -6.64
C TYR A 222 -6.03 9.46 -6.84
N VAL A 223 -5.52 8.29 -7.23
CA VAL A 223 -6.27 7.02 -7.21
C VAL A 223 -5.68 6.15 -6.11
N TYR A 224 -6.53 5.49 -5.33
CA TYR A 224 -6.08 4.57 -4.30
C TYR A 224 -6.55 3.17 -4.63
N THR A 225 -5.67 2.19 -4.41
CA THR A 225 -6.01 0.79 -4.57
C THR A 225 -5.91 0.07 -3.24
N ASP A 226 -6.78 -0.91 -3.09
CA ASP A 226 -6.75 -1.84 -1.97
C ASP A 226 -6.52 -3.23 -2.54
N TYR A 227 -5.25 -3.54 -2.76
CA TYR A 227 -4.80 -4.64 -3.59
C TYR A 227 -4.46 -5.84 -2.72
N ASP A 228 -5.31 -6.88 -2.73
CA ASP A 228 -5.12 -8.12 -1.98
C ASP A 228 -5.25 -9.33 -2.91
N ASP A 229 -4.20 -9.56 -3.69
CA ASP A 229 -4.18 -10.61 -4.71
C ASP A 229 -2.85 -11.37 -4.69
N SER A 230 -2.99 -12.70 -4.62
CA SER A 230 -1.90 -13.67 -4.55
C SER A 230 -1.11 -13.80 -5.86
N GLY A 231 -1.64 -13.33 -6.99
CA GLY A 231 -0.94 -13.37 -8.28
C GLY A 231 0.27 -12.42 -8.34
N SER A 232 0.24 -11.33 -7.57
CA SER A 232 1.27 -10.29 -7.68
C SER A 232 1.79 -9.73 -6.35
N SER A 233 1.26 -10.19 -5.22
CA SER A 233 1.76 -9.78 -3.90
C SER A 233 1.61 -10.86 -2.83
N TYR A 234 2.63 -10.98 -1.97
CA TYR A 234 2.61 -11.86 -0.78
C TYR A 234 1.62 -11.43 0.31
N TYR A 235 1.15 -10.18 0.23
CA TYR A 235 0.31 -9.56 1.24
C TYR A 235 -0.49 -8.41 0.63
N ARG A 236 -1.59 -8.06 1.28
CA ARG A 236 -2.41 -6.90 0.94
C ARG A 236 -1.61 -5.59 0.96
N LYS A 237 -1.75 -4.78 -0.09
CA LYS A 237 -1.16 -3.45 -0.23
C LYS A 237 -2.26 -2.41 -0.41
N ARG A 238 -2.28 -1.41 0.47
CA ARG A 238 -3.12 -0.22 0.31
C ARG A 238 -2.24 0.88 -0.24
N GLN A 239 -2.51 1.34 -1.44
CA GLN A 239 -1.59 2.15 -2.22
C GLN A 239 -2.25 3.45 -2.67
N LYS A 240 -1.42 4.46 -2.94
CA LYS A 240 -1.82 5.76 -3.46
C LYS A 240 -1.05 6.01 -4.75
N TRP A 241 -1.75 6.40 -5.80
CA TRP A 241 -1.20 6.52 -7.14
C TRP A 241 -1.41 7.92 -7.68
N ALA A 242 -0.33 8.53 -8.11
CA ALA A 242 -0.34 9.77 -8.87
C ALA A 242 -0.38 9.43 -10.37
N LEU A 243 -1.31 10.02 -11.10
CA LEU A 243 -1.29 9.96 -12.56
C LEU A 243 -0.29 10.99 -13.09
N ASP A 244 0.78 10.52 -13.72
CA ASP A 244 1.82 11.34 -14.35
C ASP A 244 1.87 11.03 -15.85
N GLY A 245 1.26 11.92 -16.64
CA GLY A 245 1.05 11.71 -18.07
C GLY A 245 0.18 10.48 -18.34
N LYS A 246 0.77 9.45 -18.95
CA LYS A 246 0.11 8.18 -19.29
C LYS A 246 0.44 7.04 -18.32
N THR A 247 1.09 7.35 -17.20
CA THR A 247 1.57 6.33 -16.25
C THR A 247 1.13 6.64 -14.84
N PHE A 248 0.74 5.61 -14.10
CA PHE A 248 0.57 5.73 -12.65
C PHE A 248 1.91 5.52 -11.96
N LYS A 249 2.21 6.40 -11.01
CA LYS A 249 3.36 6.30 -10.12
C LYS A 249 2.86 6.17 -8.70
N GLU A 250 3.26 5.10 -8.02
CA GLU A 250 2.93 4.94 -6.62
C GLU A 250 3.61 6.03 -5.79
N VAL A 251 2.85 6.62 -4.86
CA VAL A 251 3.40 7.43 -3.78
C VAL A 251 4.01 6.47 -2.76
N ALA A 252 5.33 6.37 -2.77
CA ALA A 252 6.07 5.46 -1.91
C ALA A 252 5.73 5.63 -0.43
N GLN A 253 5.56 4.51 0.26
CA GLN A 253 5.34 4.43 1.70
C GLN A 253 6.59 3.84 2.36
N PRO A 254 6.88 4.13 3.64
CA PRO A 254 7.92 3.42 4.36
C PRO A 254 7.51 1.96 4.61
N TYR A 255 6.22 1.73 4.89
CA TYR A 255 5.69 0.41 5.19
C TYR A 255 4.26 0.25 4.63
N TYR A 256 3.87 -0.98 4.31
CA TYR A 256 2.46 -1.32 4.12
C TYR A 256 1.87 -1.81 5.44
N TYR A 257 0.74 -1.25 5.86
CA TYR A 257 0.05 -1.68 7.07
C TYR A 257 -0.74 -2.97 6.82
N LEU A 258 -0.41 -4.02 7.59
CA LEU A 258 -1.09 -5.30 7.54
C LEU A 258 -2.13 -5.38 8.67
N GLY A 259 -1.68 -5.27 9.92
CA GLY A 259 -2.53 -5.27 11.11
C GLY A 259 -3.35 -6.57 11.28
N LEU A 260 -2.80 -7.72 10.87
CA LEU A 260 -3.53 -8.99 10.84
C LEU A 260 -3.17 -9.83 12.07
N ASP A 261 -4.19 -10.26 12.81
CA ASP A 261 -4.03 -11.31 13.81
C ASP A 261 -3.87 -12.65 13.12
N SER A 262 -2.76 -13.32 13.38
CA SER A 262 -2.31 -14.49 12.63
C SER A 262 -1.82 -15.61 13.54
N THR A 263 -1.69 -16.79 12.95
CA THR A 263 -1.05 -17.96 13.54
C THR A 263 0.10 -18.40 12.66
N TYR A 264 1.23 -18.76 13.27
CA TYR A 264 2.30 -19.46 12.57
C TYR A 264 2.03 -20.97 12.57
N HIS A 265 2.13 -21.65 11.43
CA HIS A 265 1.78 -23.08 11.26
C HIS A 265 2.96 -24.02 10.98
N GLY A 266 4.20 -23.53 11.09
CA GLY A 266 5.36 -24.26 10.60
C GLY A 266 5.65 -23.94 9.13
N ASN A 267 6.44 -24.76 8.46
CA ASN A 267 6.62 -24.69 7.00
C ASN A 267 6.12 -25.98 6.33
N TYR A 268 6.19 -26.07 5.00
CA TYR A 268 5.56 -27.15 4.26
C TYR A 268 6.27 -28.50 4.51
N GLU A 269 7.60 -28.52 4.51
CA GLU A 269 8.37 -29.76 4.70
C GLU A 269 8.48 -30.17 6.18
N ASN A 270 8.46 -29.20 7.09
CA ASN A 270 8.61 -29.39 8.54
C ASN A 270 7.63 -28.52 9.34
N LYS A 271 6.49 -29.12 9.69
CA LYS A 271 5.44 -28.46 10.49
C LYS A 271 5.89 -28.01 11.89
N ASP A 272 7.01 -28.53 12.40
CA ASP A 272 7.58 -28.16 13.70
C ASP A 272 8.75 -27.15 13.58
N ALA A 273 9.04 -26.66 12.37
CA ALA A 273 10.14 -25.72 12.15
C ALA A 273 9.97 -24.47 13.01
N PRO A 274 10.99 -24.06 13.79
CA PRO A 274 10.93 -22.81 14.54
C PRO A 274 11.16 -21.61 13.62
N LEU A 275 10.46 -20.52 13.87
CA LEU A 275 10.62 -19.26 13.13
C LEU A 275 11.34 -18.23 14.01
N THR A 276 12.45 -17.67 13.51
CA THR A 276 13.25 -16.70 14.29
C THR A 276 12.91 -15.27 13.90
N LEU A 277 12.71 -14.42 14.91
CA LEU A 277 12.53 -12.98 14.74
C LEU A 277 13.79 -12.24 15.19
N THR A 278 14.13 -11.16 14.49
CA THR A 278 15.35 -10.37 14.71
C THR A 278 15.06 -8.89 14.95
N ASP A 279 15.95 -8.17 15.62
CA ASP A 279 15.91 -6.70 15.64
C ASP A 279 16.53 -6.11 14.36
N ASP A 280 16.58 -4.78 14.26
CA ASP A 280 17.19 -4.06 13.13
C ASP A 280 18.68 -4.39 12.91
N SER A 281 19.39 -4.89 13.93
CA SER A 281 20.79 -5.31 13.82
C SER A 281 20.95 -6.76 13.35
N GLY A 282 19.85 -7.48 13.16
CA GLY A 282 19.84 -8.91 12.85
C GLY A 282 20.00 -9.82 14.07
N LYS A 283 20.00 -9.27 15.29
CA LYS A 283 20.10 -10.06 16.51
C LYS A 283 18.75 -10.69 16.81
N LYS A 284 18.75 -11.98 17.14
CA LYS A 284 17.55 -12.71 17.57
C LYS A 284 16.90 -12.06 18.79
N VAL A 285 15.59 -11.80 18.69
CA VAL A 285 14.75 -11.27 19.78
C VAL A 285 13.67 -12.26 20.21
N ALA A 286 13.22 -13.15 19.33
CA ALA A 286 12.23 -14.17 19.65
C ALA A 286 12.35 -15.42 18.75
N THR A 287 11.72 -16.50 19.18
CA THR A 287 11.44 -17.68 18.34
C THR A 287 9.99 -18.07 18.51
N LEU A 288 9.30 -18.28 17.40
CA LEU A 288 7.95 -18.80 17.34
C LEU A 288 7.98 -20.29 17.02
N LYS A 289 7.08 -21.04 17.64
CA LYS A 289 6.74 -22.42 17.26
C LYS A 289 5.39 -22.46 16.56
N ALA A 290 5.13 -23.52 15.81
CA ALA A 290 3.82 -23.74 15.21
C ALA A 290 2.71 -23.68 16.27
N GLY A 291 1.61 -23.03 15.92
CA GLY A 291 0.49 -22.70 16.80
C GLY A 291 0.64 -21.39 17.58
N ASP A 292 1.82 -20.76 17.62
CA ASP A 292 1.98 -19.47 18.29
C ASP A 292 1.17 -18.38 17.57
N LYS A 293 0.51 -17.54 18.37
CA LYS A 293 -0.25 -16.37 17.90
C LYS A 293 0.66 -15.16 17.79
N LEU A 294 0.44 -14.38 16.74
CA LEU A 294 1.20 -13.19 16.41
C LEU A 294 0.32 -12.18 15.67
N THR A 295 0.80 -10.95 15.55
CA THR A 295 0.23 -9.96 14.62
C THR A 295 1.25 -9.68 13.51
N LEU A 296 0.85 -9.88 12.26
CA LEU A 296 1.57 -9.35 11.09
C LEU A 296 1.31 -7.84 11.06
N LEU A 297 2.30 -7.03 11.43
CA LEU A 297 2.08 -5.61 11.67
C LEU A 297 2.34 -4.76 10.42
N LEU A 298 3.54 -4.89 9.85
CA LEU A 298 3.98 -4.10 8.70
C LEU A 298 4.73 -4.98 7.70
N ALA A 299 4.65 -4.62 6.42
CA ALA A 299 5.64 -5.03 5.43
C ALA A 299 6.56 -3.86 5.10
N ASP A 300 7.88 -4.12 5.01
CA ASP A 300 8.90 -3.13 4.65
C ASP A 300 8.84 -2.82 3.15
N ALA A 301 8.21 -1.70 2.82
CA ALA A 301 8.06 -1.24 1.44
C ALA A 301 9.39 -0.73 0.87
N GLY A 302 10.36 -0.40 1.73
CA GLY A 302 11.71 0.01 1.35
C GLY A 302 12.72 -1.14 1.29
N TYR A 303 12.29 -2.40 1.42
CA TYR A 303 13.19 -3.55 1.36
C TYR A 303 13.87 -3.64 -0.01
N ASP A 304 15.19 -3.43 -0.04
CA ASP A 304 16.00 -3.58 -1.24
C ASP A 304 16.26 -5.07 -1.50
N CYS A 305 15.40 -5.67 -2.31
CA CYS A 305 15.45 -7.08 -2.65
C CYS A 305 16.78 -7.45 -3.31
N PRO A 306 17.59 -8.36 -2.74
CA PRO A 306 18.87 -8.77 -3.32
C PRO A 306 18.72 -9.34 -4.74
N ALA A 307 19.72 -9.15 -5.61
CA ALA A 307 19.67 -9.60 -7.00
C ALA A 307 19.46 -11.13 -7.14
N ASN A 308 19.97 -11.92 -6.21
CA ASN A 308 19.81 -13.38 -6.19
C ASN A 308 18.45 -13.84 -5.62
N ALA A 309 17.66 -12.92 -5.07
CA ALA A 309 16.29 -13.13 -4.60
C ALA A 309 15.26 -12.55 -5.57
N ARG A 310 15.67 -12.29 -6.83
CA ARG A 310 14.79 -11.83 -7.89
C ARG A 310 14.62 -12.94 -8.93
N ILE A 311 13.39 -13.20 -9.34
CA ILE A 311 13.04 -14.12 -10.43
C ILE A 311 12.31 -13.35 -11.53
N GLY A 312 12.04 -14.02 -12.66
CA GLY A 312 11.34 -13.42 -13.78
C GLY A 312 12.27 -12.72 -14.77
N ASN A 313 11.70 -11.80 -15.56
CA ASN A 313 12.41 -11.07 -16.61
C ASN A 313 13.25 -9.93 -16.00
N GLU A 314 14.40 -9.61 -16.59
CA GLU A 314 15.22 -8.45 -16.20
C GLU A 314 14.42 -7.13 -16.21
N ASN A 315 13.42 -7.02 -17.07
CA ASN A 315 12.56 -5.84 -17.18
C ASN A 315 11.41 -5.81 -16.17
N ASP A 316 11.09 -6.94 -15.53
CA ASP A 316 10.05 -7.05 -14.51
C ASP A 316 10.44 -8.11 -13.46
N PRO A 317 11.47 -7.83 -12.64
CA PRO A 317 11.96 -8.79 -11.67
C PRO A 317 11.01 -8.88 -10.48
N ILE A 318 10.50 -10.07 -10.21
CA ILE A 318 9.68 -10.35 -9.03
C ILE A 318 10.62 -10.65 -7.86
N CYS A 319 10.48 -9.91 -6.77
CA CYS A 319 11.20 -10.22 -5.54
C CYS A 319 10.59 -11.45 -4.88
N THR A 320 11.41 -12.46 -4.59
CA THR A 320 10.98 -13.68 -3.88
C THR A 320 11.00 -13.54 -2.37
N GLU A 321 11.42 -12.39 -1.86
CA GLU A 321 11.59 -12.13 -0.44
C GLU A 321 10.61 -11.06 0.06
N ALA A 322 10.21 -11.19 1.32
CA ALA A 322 9.42 -10.18 2.02
C ALA A 322 9.97 -9.96 3.42
N ARG A 323 10.25 -8.69 3.77
CA ARG A 323 10.64 -8.30 5.11
C ARG A 323 9.43 -7.76 5.88
N LEU A 324 9.06 -8.45 6.95
CA LEU A 324 7.84 -8.20 7.72
C LEU A 324 8.17 -7.87 9.17
N LEU A 325 7.47 -6.89 9.75
CA LEU A 325 7.52 -6.64 11.19
C LEU A 325 6.42 -7.42 11.88
N ILE A 326 6.81 -8.26 12.83
CA ILE A 326 5.93 -9.11 13.61
C ILE A 326 5.84 -8.58 15.04
N LYS A 327 4.64 -8.64 15.60
CA LYS A 327 4.41 -8.48 17.04
C LYS A 327 3.98 -9.82 17.63
N THR A 328 4.73 -10.33 18.59
CA THR A 328 4.37 -11.55 19.32
C THR A 328 3.26 -11.29 20.34
N ALA A 329 2.66 -12.36 20.87
CA ALA A 329 1.61 -12.26 21.89
C ALA A 329 2.03 -11.52 23.18
N ASP A 330 3.32 -11.59 23.57
CA ASP A 330 3.88 -10.85 24.70
C ASP A 330 4.25 -9.38 24.37
N GLY A 331 4.01 -8.95 23.13
CA GLY A 331 4.27 -7.59 22.66
C GLY A 331 5.69 -7.33 22.15
N THR A 332 6.54 -8.35 22.07
CA THR A 332 7.86 -8.24 21.44
C THR A 332 7.72 -7.94 19.96
N LEU A 333 8.47 -6.94 19.48
CA LEU A 333 8.59 -6.64 18.06
C LEU A 333 9.83 -7.30 17.47
N GLY A 334 9.70 -7.89 16.29
CA GLY A 334 10.85 -8.43 15.56
C GLY A 334 10.59 -8.58 14.07
N TRP A 335 11.63 -8.32 13.28
CA TRP A 335 11.68 -8.52 11.85
C TRP A 335 11.79 -9.99 11.49
N LEU A 336 11.06 -10.34 10.46
CA LEU A 336 11.08 -11.62 9.77
C LEU A 336 11.42 -11.37 8.31
N LEU A 337 12.47 -12.02 7.82
CA LEU A 337 12.74 -12.11 6.39
C LEU A 337 12.20 -13.45 5.88
N LEU A 338 11.23 -13.38 4.98
CA LEU A 338 10.67 -14.51 4.26
C LEU A 338 11.35 -14.65 2.90
N ASP A 339 11.65 -15.88 2.51
CA ASP A 339 12.12 -16.21 1.16
C ASP A 339 11.24 -17.32 0.60
N TYR A 340 10.40 -16.95 -0.37
CA TYR A 340 9.42 -17.81 -1.02
C TYR A 340 10.03 -18.69 -2.12
N SER A 341 11.32 -18.50 -2.45
CA SER A 341 12.06 -19.44 -3.31
C SER A 341 12.50 -20.70 -2.55
N LYS A 342 12.39 -20.68 -1.21
CA LYS A 342 12.73 -21.78 -0.30
C LYS A 342 11.46 -22.30 0.37
N ASP A 343 11.64 -23.23 1.32
CA ASP A 343 10.55 -23.72 2.17
C ASP A 343 10.02 -22.59 3.08
N ALA A 344 9.05 -21.85 2.54
CA ALA A 344 8.48 -20.66 3.17
C ALA A 344 7.59 -21.05 4.35
N PRO A 345 7.62 -20.28 5.45
CA PRO A 345 6.73 -20.50 6.58
C PRO A 345 5.27 -20.21 6.19
N SER A 346 4.37 -21.02 6.73
CA SER A 346 2.93 -20.84 6.62
C SER A 346 2.44 -19.95 7.76
N ILE A 347 1.91 -18.77 7.42
CA ILE A 347 1.36 -17.79 8.35
C ILE A 347 0.02 -17.29 7.81
N ASP A 348 -1.01 -17.27 8.66
CA ASP A 348 -2.35 -16.76 8.28
C ASP A 348 -2.25 -15.33 7.71
N GLY A 349 -2.90 -15.09 6.56
CA GLY A 349 -2.98 -13.76 5.94
C GLY A 349 -1.84 -13.41 4.98
N LEU A 350 -0.88 -14.32 4.78
CA LEU A 350 0.10 -14.21 3.70
C LEU A 350 -0.29 -15.12 2.54
N HIS A 351 -0.05 -14.65 1.33
CA HIS A 351 -0.27 -15.40 0.10
C HIS A 351 1.01 -16.13 -0.32
N PRO A 352 0.93 -17.37 -0.81
CA PRO A 352 1.94 -17.86 -1.73
C PRO A 352 1.80 -17.06 -3.04
N LEU A 353 2.90 -16.67 -3.68
CA LEU A 353 2.78 -16.15 -5.05
C LEU A 353 2.33 -17.29 -5.95
N ALA A 354 1.16 -17.14 -6.56
CA ALA A 354 0.77 -17.93 -7.72
C ALA A 354 1.43 -17.26 -8.93
N GLY A 355 2.40 -17.94 -9.55
CA GLY A 355 3.05 -17.45 -10.76
C GLY A 355 2.24 -17.71 -12.02
#